data_AF-I3TFE8-F1
#
_entry.id   AF-I3TFE8-F1
#
_cell.length_a   1.000
_cell.length_b   1.000
_cell.length_c   1.000
_cell.angle_alpha   90.00
_cell.angle_beta   90.00
_cell.angle_gamma   90.00
#
_symmetry.space_group_name_H-M   'P 1'
#
loop_
_entity.id
_entity.type
_entity.pdbx_description
1 polymer ?
#
loop_
_entity_poly.entity_id
_entity_poly.type
_entity_poly.pdbx_seq_one_letter_code
_entity_poly.pdbx_strand_id
1 'polypeptide(L)'
;MERRGGERVTTGYVTVTEWHGGLSKSSMYYFIIEGKSLVHISRYATFKKYDPDVGEAQYVVDLSVLRGKTAVIISASNRGISCYARVLPAENIALGGSGGATLPLSYLNEYTFTHLSRGEQDFLSSEWRPLYTPMIEDLRGFIAELSNSAWNALGYPARVILPELVECQLESGASYPLSYLIPYNDTARKRSLEQLTKWVHQLWVIAGIARELRRRNKLQNLYLNFGQTSYYPVASFTCRDGLCSLWYEFDATPHTMCKGMLWQEGLSLAVPPALEELYERANAVKQRLGLQRTPLRPDIAILAGGLSCEELKEGFRVKAIVECKNEDFERWSRDVEKQLIAYKEVFQPEAVVLASAKTVPGSFKLSLRTRGVIVVDNVRPGGGGLSELLQIIGDI
;
A
#
# COMPACT_ATOMS: atom_id res chain seq x y z
N MET A 1 10.90 25.24 11.02
CA MET A 1 10.20 25.96 12.09
C MET A 1 10.09 25.02 13.27
N GLU A 2 11.07 25.06 14.17
CA GLU A 2 11.13 24.20 15.36
C GLU A 2 10.00 24.57 16.33
N ARG A 3 9.00 23.69 16.48
CA ARG A 3 8.03 23.81 17.57
C ARG A 3 8.64 23.19 18.83
N ARG A 4 9.19 24.04 19.70
CA ARG A 4 9.56 23.67 21.07
C ARG A 4 8.27 23.48 21.89
N GLY A 5 7.87 22.23 22.09
CA GLY A 5 6.90 21.86 23.12
C GLY A 5 7.59 21.90 24.48
N GLY A 6 7.45 23.00 25.21
CA GLY A 6 7.89 23.07 26.61
C GLY A 6 6.82 22.45 27.51
N GLU A 7 7.04 21.21 27.95
CA GLU A 7 6.22 20.56 28.98
C GLU A 7 6.50 21.18 30.35
N ARG A 8 5.44 21.65 31.03
CA ARG A 8 5.49 22.01 32.45
C ARG A 8 5.47 20.70 33.26
N VAL A 9 6.61 20.36 33.85
CA VAL A 9 6.69 19.34 34.90
C VAL A 9 6.09 19.93 36.18
N THR A 10 4.82 19.68 36.45
CA THR A 10 4.23 19.85 37.78
C THR A 10 4.43 18.55 38.56
N THR A 11 5.25 18.62 39.61
CA THR A 11 5.49 17.63 40.68
C THR A 11 4.75 16.29 40.51
N GLY A 12 5.45 15.31 39.93
CA GLY A 12 5.04 13.90 39.88
C GLY A 12 4.29 13.45 38.62
N TYR A 13 3.81 14.35 37.76
CA TYR A 13 3.06 14.00 36.56
C TYR A 13 3.74 14.45 35.27
N VAL A 14 3.46 13.75 34.18
CA VAL A 14 3.82 14.13 32.81
C VAL A 14 2.57 14.18 31.94
N THR A 15 2.50 15.16 31.03
CA THR A 15 1.45 15.23 30.00
C THR A 15 2.04 14.75 28.70
N VAL A 16 1.58 13.59 28.21
CA VAL A 16 2.01 13.03 26.93
C VAL A 16 1.00 13.39 25.86
N THR A 17 1.48 13.91 24.73
CA THR A 17 0.64 14.33 23.61
C THR A 17 0.85 13.41 22.41
N GLU A 18 -0.24 12.87 21.88
CA GLU A 18 -0.26 12.07 20.65
C GLU A 18 -1.10 12.74 19.58
N TRP A 19 -0.71 12.57 18.32
CA TRP A 19 -1.51 12.97 17.17
C TRP A 19 -2.13 11.72 16.54
N HIS A 20 -3.45 11.68 16.47
CA HIS A 20 -4.23 10.54 15.98
C HIS A 20 -4.34 10.58 14.44
N GLY A 21 -3.19 10.69 13.78
CA GLY A 21 -3.05 10.80 12.33
C GLY A 21 -2.79 9.49 11.58
N GLY A 22 -2.64 8.37 12.29
CA GLY A 22 -2.23 7.09 11.72
C GLY A 22 -0.73 7.03 11.45
N LEU A 23 -0.33 6.22 10.46
CA LEU A 23 1.09 6.01 10.11
C LEU A 23 1.57 6.83 8.90
N SER A 24 0.72 7.72 8.39
CA SER A 24 0.96 8.54 7.20
C SER A 24 0.96 10.04 7.49
N LYS A 25 0.91 10.42 8.76
CA LYS A 25 0.93 11.82 9.23
C LYS A 25 1.94 11.92 10.36
N SER A 26 2.38 13.15 10.65
CA SER A 26 3.18 13.43 11.84
C SER A 26 2.45 12.93 13.09
N SER A 27 2.92 11.83 13.67
CA SER A 27 2.26 11.14 14.79
C SER A 27 3.32 10.44 15.65
N MET A 28 3.08 10.41 16.96
CA MET A 28 3.93 9.69 17.91
C MET A 28 3.01 8.87 18.80
N TYR A 29 3.33 7.59 18.96
CA TYR A 29 2.59 6.66 19.81
C TYR A 29 3.53 6.10 20.88
N TYR A 30 3.05 6.10 22.12
CA TYR A 30 3.84 5.71 23.27
C TYR A 30 3.29 4.41 23.86
N PHE A 31 4.18 3.43 24.02
CA PHE A 31 3.89 2.15 24.62
C PHE A 31 4.82 1.89 25.79
N ILE A 32 4.36 1.10 26.75
CA ILE A 32 5.12 0.63 27.91
C ILE A 32 5.21 -0.89 27.81
N ILE A 33 6.41 -1.42 28.02
CA ILE A 33 6.64 -2.87 28.09
C ILE A 33 6.27 -3.37 29.48
N GLU A 34 5.38 -4.36 29.54
CA GLU A 34 5.03 -5.09 30.76
C GLU A 34 5.17 -6.60 30.53
N GLY A 35 6.29 -7.18 30.98
CA GLY A 35 6.62 -8.57 30.66
C GLY A 35 6.69 -8.76 29.14
N LYS A 36 5.83 -9.63 28.58
CA LYS A 36 5.69 -9.85 27.13
C LYS A 36 4.58 -9.03 26.47
N SER A 37 4.09 -7.99 27.14
CA SER A 37 3.00 -7.16 26.64
C SER A 37 3.50 -5.78 26.24
N LEU A 38 3.00 -5.28 25.10
CA LEU A 38 3.14 -3.90 24.68
C LEU A 38 1.83 -3.16 25.01
N VAL A 39 1.92 -2.23 25.97
CA VAL A 39 0.76 -1.57 26.58
C VAL A 39 0.74 -0.10 26.20
N HIS A 40 -0.31 0.35 25.52
CA HIS A 40 -0.44 1.76 25.14
C HIS A 40 -0.48 2.69 26.38
N ILE A 41 0.22 3.82 26.33
CA ILE A 41 0.41 4.73 27.48
C ILE A 41 -0.90 5.24 28.09
N SER A 42 -1.95 5.36 27.27
CA SER A 42 -3.27 5.78 27.73
C SER A 42 -3.84 4.89 28.85
N ARG A 43 -3.35 3.65 29.04
CA ARG A 43 -3.76 2.79 30.17
C ARG A 43 -3.28 3.28 31.53
N TYR A 44 -2.22 4.09 31.56
CA TYR A 44 -1.68 4.69 32.80
C TYR A 44 -2.20 6.10 33.05
N ALA A 45 -2.98 6.65 32.12
CA ALA A 45 -3.42 8.03 32.20
C ALA A 45 -4.48 8.19 33.29
N THR A 46 -4.21 9.07 34.26
CA THR A 46 -5.18 9.52 35.26
C THR A 46 -6.21 10.48 34.67
N PHE A 47 -5.82 11.19 33.61
CA PHE A 47 -6.69 12.05 32.82
C PHE A 47 -6.44 11.88 31.33
N LYS A 48 -7.51 11.91 30.54
CA LYS A 48 -7.48 11.80 29.08
C LYS A 48 -8.30 12.93 28.48
N LYS A 49 -7.73 13.64 27.52
CA LYS A 49 -8.43 14.62 26.69
C LYS A 49 -8.19 14.29 25.22
N TYR A 50 -9.23 14.41 24.41
CA TYR A 50 -9.12 14.28 22.97
C TYR A 50 -9.80 15.48 22.31
N ASP A 51 -9.09 16.10 21.39
CA ASP A 51 -9.60 17.17 20.54
C ASP A 51 -9.77 16.61 19.11
N PRO A 52 -11.02 16.39 18.66
CA PRO A 52 -11.28 15.82 17.33
C PRO A 52 -10.96 16.79 16.19
N ASP A 53 -10.96 18.10 16.43
CA ASP A 53 -10.78 19.11 15.38
C ASP A 53 -9.33 19.15 14.89
N VAL A 54 -8.39 18.93 15.82
CA VAL A 54 -6.95 18.84 15.52
C VAL A 54 -6.41 17.41 15.56
N GLY A 55 -7.21 16.45 16.05
CA GLY A 55 -6.81 15.05 16.21
C GLY A 55 -5.74 14.85 17.29
N GLU A 56 -5.73 15.70 18.31
CA GLU A 56 -4.74 15.68 19.40
C GLU A 56 -5.30 14.94 20.61
N ALA A 57 -4.55 13.99 21.16
CA ALA A 57 -4.87 13.32 22.40
C ALA A 57 -3.82 13.64 23.45
N GLN A 58 -4.28 14.00 24.65
CA GLN A 58 -3.43 14.31 25.81
C GLN A 58 -3.70 13.30 26.92
N TYR A 59 -2.62 12.74 27.46
CA TYR A 59 -2.63 11.77 28.55
C TYR A 59 -1.80 12.29 29.72
N VAL A 60 -2.43 12.54 30.86
CA VAL A 60 -1.71 12.90 32.09
C VAL A 60 -1.39 11.61 32.83
N VAL A 61 -0.11 11.34 33.06
CA VAL A 61 0.38 10.09 33.64
C VAL A 61 1.22 10.40 34.88
N ASP A 62 1.02 9.64 35.95
CA ASP A 62 1.87 9.70 37.14
C ASP A 62 3.24 9.06 36.85
N LEU A 63 4.33 9.81 37.04
CA LEU A 63 5.68 9.30 36.81
C LEU A 63 6.07 8.17 37.74
N SER A 64 5.45 8.06 38.91
CA SER A 64 5.70 6.96 39.85
C SER A 64 5.29 5.61 39.25
N VAL A 65 4.24 5.56 38.43
CA VAL A 65 3.79 4.31 37.78
C VAL A 65 4.64 3.91 36.56
N LEU A 66 5.42 4.85 36.03
CA LEU A 66 6.35 4.62 34.91
C LEU A 66 7.75 4.21 35.38
N ARG A 67 8.12 4.53 36.62
CA ARG A 67 9.47 4.34 37.15
C ARG A 67 9.93 2.88 37.01
N GLY A 68 11.11 2.69 36.40
CA GLY A 68 11.71 1.38 36.23
C GLY A 68 11.08 0.53 35.12
N LYS A 69 10.12 1.08 34.37
CA LYS A 69 9.57 0.45 33.17
C LYS A 69 10.34 0.89 31.93
N THR A 70 10.12 0.19 30.83
CA THR A 70 10.66 0.55 29.51
C THR A 70 9.55 1.10 28.64
N ALA A 71 9.79 2.24 28.02
CA ALA A 71 8.93 2.84 27.02
C ALA A 71 9.45 2.57 25.60
N VAL A 72 8.50 2.40 24.68
CA VAL A 72 8.71 2.27 23.24
C VAL A 72 7.94 3.41 22.58
N ILE A 73 8.63 4.20 21.77
CA ILE A 73 8.05 5.31 21.02
C ILE A 73 8.10 4.97 19.53
N ILE A 74 6.93 4.97 18.90
CA ILE A 74 6.76 4.83 17.46
C ILE A 74 6.49 6.20 16.88
N SER A 75 7.25 6.59 15.88
CA SER A 75 7.06 7.86 15.19
C SER A 75 6.66 7.64 13.73
N ALA A 76 5.79 8.51 13.26
CA ALA A 76 5.45 8.67 11.86
C ALA A 76 5.56 10.15 11.48
N SER A 77 5.87 10.41 10.22
CA SER A 77 5.93 11.72 9.61
C SER A 77 4.89 11.83 8.49
N ASN A 78 4.80 12.99 7.85
CA ASN A 78 3.98 13.14 6.64
C ASN A 78 4.49 12.35 5.43
N ARG A 79 5.65 11.67 5.56
CA ARG A 79 6.18 10.76 4.53
C ARG A 79 5.86 9.30 4.85
N GLY A 80 5.61 8.95 6.11
CA GLY A 80 5.41 7.57 6.53
C GLY A 80 5.95 7.29 7.93
N ILE A 81 5.84 6.03 8.35
CA ILE A 81 6.34 5.52 9.63
C ILE A 81 7.87 5.40 9.63
N SER A 82 8.49 5.65 10.78
CA SER A 82 9.89 5.27 11.03
C SER A 82 10.03 3.75 11.15
N CYS A 83 11.01 3.17 10.45
CA CYS A 83 11.31 1.73 10.52
C CYS A 83 12.06 1.28 11.77
N TYR A 84 12.17 2.20 12.72
CA TYR A 84 12.77 2.01 14.02
C TYR A 84 11.87 2.58 15.11
N ALA A 85 11.88 1.90 16.25
CA ALA A 85 11.31 2.38 17.49
C ALA A 85 12.42 3.00 18.35
N ARG A 86 12.06 4.02 19.15
CA ARG A 86 12.94 4.49 20.23
C ARG A 86 12.57 3.78 21.52
N VAL A 87 13.56 3.21 22.20
CA VAL A 87 13.39 2.42 23.42
C VAL A 87 14.19 3.07 24.56
N LEU A 88 13.53 3.43 25.65
CA LEU A 88 14.10 4.21 26.75
C LEU A 88 13.45 3.85 28.09
N PRO A 89 14.09 4.18 29.24
CA PRO A 89 13.39 4.19 30.53
C PRO A 89 12.12 5.06 30.44
N ALA A 90 10.99 4.56 30.95
CA ALA A 90 9.70 5.21 30.75
C ALA A 90 9.60 6.56 31.47
N GLU A 91 10.31 6.74 32.58
CA GLU A 91 10.46 8.03 33.27
C GLU A 91 11.06 9.13 32.37
N ASN A 92 11.85 8.77 31.35
CA ASN A 92 12.45 9.74 30.43
C ASN A 92 11.44 10.32 29.42
N ILE A 93 10.20 9.83 29.39
CA ILE A 93 9.13 10.46 28.61
C ILE A 93 8.97 11.93 29.05
N ALA A 94 9.07 12.25 30.35
CA ALA A 94 9.01 13.62 30.87
C ALA A 94 10.18 14.52 30.42
N LEU A 95 11.23 13.94 29.85
CA LEU A 95 12.38 14.67 29.31
C LEU A 95 12.25 14.86 27.78
N GLY A 96 11.02 14.91 27.27
CA GLY A 96 10.72 14.92 25.84
C GLY A 96 11.14 13.62 25.13
N GLY A 97 11.23 12.51 25.88
CA GLY A 97 11.74 11.24 25.39
C GLY A 97 13.20 11.30 24.95
N SER A 98 14.06 12.08 25.63
CA SER A 98 15.50 12.13 25.33
C SER A 98 16.24 10.90 25.88
N GLY A 99 17.33 10.51 25.20
CA GLY A 99 18.06 9.27 25.49
C GLY A 99 17.40 8.01 24.90
N GLY A 100 17.98 6.85 25.19
CA GLY A 100 17.49 5.55 24.71
C GLY A 100 18.18 5.03 23.44
N ALA A 101 17.85 3.81 23.07
CA ALA A 101 18.34 3.13 21.89
C ALA A 101 17.32 3.23 20.74
N THR A 102 17.81 3.27 19.51
CA THR A 102 17.01 3.13 18.30
C THR A 102 17.09 1.68 17.85
N LEU A 103 15.97 0.96 17.86
CA LEU A 103 15.90 -0.46 17.52
C LEU A 103 14.96 -0.68 16.32
N PRO A 104 15.23 -1.65 15.43
CA PRO A 104 14.33 -1.97 14.32
C PRO A 104 12.97 -2.43 14.85
N LEU A 105 11.88 -2.25 14.08
CA LEU A 105 10.54 -2.66 14.55
C LEU A 105 10.42 -4.17 14.79
N SER A 106 11.28 -5.00 14.20
CA SER A 106 11.42 -6.42 14.56
C SER A 106 11.73 -6.68 16.03
N TYR A 107 12.29 -5.71 16.75
CA TYR A 107 12.42 -5.76 18.21
C TYR A 107 11.08 -6.04 18.91
N LEU A 108 9.97 -5.59 18.32
CA LEU A 108 8.64 -5.77 18.88
C LEU A 108 8.00 -7.13 18.57
N ASN A 109 8.66 -7.99 17.79
CA ASN A 109 8.15 -9.32 17.43
C ASN A 109 7.90 -10.23 18.65
N GLU A 110 8.59 -9.99 19.76
CA GLU A 110 8.49 -10.79 20.98
C GLU A 110 7.31 -10.40 21.89
N TYR A 111 6.60 -9.31 21.57
CA TYR A 111 5.57 -8.73 22.41
C TYR A 111 4.16 -8.91 21.85
N THR A 112 3.20 -9.04 22.75
CA THR A 112 1.76 -9.05 22.43
C THR A 112 1.20 -7.64 22.55
N PHE A 113 0.53 -7.17 21.51
CA PHE A 113 -0.10 -5.85 21.43
C PHE A 113 -1.44 -5.88 22.18
N THR A 114 -1.49 -5.25 23.35
CA THR A 114 -2.66 -5.37 24.24
C THR A 114 -3.91 -4.62 23.78
N HIS A 115 -3.77 -3.71 22.81
CA HIS A 115 -4.88 -2.96 22.21
C HIS A 115 -5.53 -3.67 21.02
N LEU A 116 -4.98 -4.79 20.54
CA LEU A 116 -5.58 -5.52 19.43
C LEU A 116 -6.83 -6.27 19.88
N SER A 117 -7.88 -6.14 19.09
CA SER A 117 -9.10 -6.93 19.24
C SER A 117 -8.83 -8.41 18.97
N ARG A 118 -9.74 -9.29 19.42
CA ARG A 118 -9.66 -10.73 19.15
C ARG A 118 -9.59 -11.02 17.64
N GLY A 119 -10.38 -10.32 16.82
CA GLY A 119 -10.36 -10.50 15.37
C GLY A 119 -9.03 -10.10 14.72
N GLU A 120 -8.34 -9.08 15.25
CA GLU A 120 -7.00 -8.70 14.81
C GLU A 120 -5.94 -9.73 15.20
N GLN A 121 -6.05 -10.30 16.41
CA GLN A 121 -5.18 -11.40 16.84
C GLN A 121 -5.41 -12.66 15.99
N ASP A 122 -6.67 -12.99 15.70
CA ASP A 122 -7.02 -14.12 14.84
C ASP A 122 -6.48 -13.90 13.41
N PHE A 123 -6.58 -12.68 12.87
CA PHE A 123 -6.03 -12.32 11.56
C PHE A 123 -4.51 -12.56 11.46
N LEU A 124 -3.74 -12.31 12.53
CA LEU A 124 -2.29 -12.57 12.51
C LEU A 124 -1.97 -14.04 12.19
N SER A 125 -2.73 -14.95 12.81
CA SER A 125 -2.49 -16.38 12.70
C SER A 125 -3.13 -17.00 11.45
N SER A 126 -4.33 -16.54 11.08
CA SER A 126 -5.14 -17.12 10.01
C SER A 126 -4.85 -16.52 8.64
N GLU A 127 -4.38 -15.28 8.56
CA GLU A 127 -4.14 -14.59 7.29
C GLU A 127 -2.74 -14.00 7.19
N TRP A 128 -2.31 -13.14 8.13
CA TRP A 128 -1.03 -12.42 8.01
C TRP A 128 0.15 -13.36 7.79
N ARG A 129 0.33 -14.33 8.70
CA ARG A 129 1.43 -15.30 8.65
C ARG A 129 1.38 -16.23 7.44
N PRO A 130 0.26 -16.88 7.08
CA PRO A 130 0.25 -17.82 5.95
C PRO A 130 0.17 -17.13 4.58
N LEU A 131 -0.39 -15.92 4.49
CA LEU A 131 -0.63 -15.24 3.21
C LEU A 131 0.36 -14.11 2.93
N TYR A 132 0.48 -13.15 3.85
CA TYR A 132 1.20 -11.90 3.58
C TYR A 132 2.67 -12.00 3.94
N THR A 133 3.06 -12.72 5.00
CA THR A 133 4.47 -12.93 5.33
C THR A 133 5.24 -13.56 4.16
N PRO A 134 4.77 -14.65 3.50
CA PRO A 134 5.51 -15.22 2.37
C PRO A 134 5.57 -14.27 1.15
N MET A 135 4.54 -13.44 0.92
CA MET A 135 4.59 -12.40 -0.12
C MET A 135 5.66 -11.35 0.19
N ILE A 136 5.75 -10.90 1.44
CA ILE A 136 6.75 -9.93 1.92
C ILE A 136 8.16 -10.50 1.78
N GLU A 137 8.36 -11.76 2.17
CA GLU A 137 9.66 -12.43 2.02
C GLU A 137 10.06 -12.62 0.55
N ASP A 138 9.13 -13.01 -0.32
CA ASP A 138 9.40 -13.13 -1.76
C ASP A 138 9.69 -11.76 -2.40
N LEU A 139 8.99 -10.70 -1.99
CA LEU A 139 9.28 -9.34 -2.41
C LEU A 139 10.67 -8.87 -1.95
N ARG A 140 11.06 -9.19 -0.71
CA ARG A 140 12.42 -8.90 -0.21
C ARG A 140 13.47 -9.65 -1.04
N GLY A 141 13.21 -10.91 -1.35
CA GLY A 141 14.04 -11.73 -2.25
C GLY A 141 14.17 -11.11 -3.64
N PHE A 142 13.05 -10.68 -4.24
CA PHE A 142 13.03 -9.99 -5.52
C PHE A 142 13.87 -8.71 -5.52
N ILE A 143 13.72 -7.86 -4.50
CA ILE A 143 14.49 -6.61 -4.37
C ILE A 143 15.99 -6.90 -4.19
N ALA A 144 16.33 -7.94 -3.42
CA ALA A 144 17.72 -8.37 -3.27
C ALA A 144 18.30 -8.93 -4.59
N GLU A 145 17.52 -9.71 -5.36
CA GLU A 145 17.89 -10.21 -6.69
C GLU A 145 18.24 -9.06 -7.64
N LEU A 146 17.44 -7.99 -7.63
CA LEU A 146 17.66 -6.80 -8.47
C LEU A 146 18.98 -6.09 -8.16
N SER A 147 19.48 -6.20 -6.94
CA SER A 147 20.76 -5.63 -6.53
C SER A 147 21.97 -6.45 -7.05
N ASN A 148 21.74 -7.63 -7.64
CA ASN A 148 22.79 -8.50 -8.15
C ASN A 148 23.27 -8.09 -9.57
N SER A 149 24.50 -8.47 -9.91
CA SER A 149 25.23 -8.07 -11.13
C SER A 149 24.50 -8.36 -12.45
N ALA A 150 23.65 -9.39 -12.50
CA ALA A 150 22.89 -9.74 -13.71
C ALA A 150 21.81 -8.71 -14.07
N TRP A 151 21.19 -8.05 -13.10
CA TRP A 151 20.24 -6.96 -13.34
C TRP A 151 21.00 -5.63 -13.54
N ASN A 152 22.05 -5.39 -12.76
CA ASN A 152 22.88 -4.19 -12.92
C ASN A 152 23.56 -4.13 -14.31
N ALA A 153 23.97 -5.27 -14.88
CA ALA A 153 24.57 -5.35 -16.22
C ALA A 153 23.60 -4.98 -17.36
N LEU A 154 22.30 -4.96 -17.09
CA LEU A 154 21.24 -4.59 -18.03
C LEU A 154 20.77 -3.14 -17.86
N GLY A 155 21.46 -2.33 -17.02
CA GLY A 155 21.17 -0.91 -16.86
C GLY A 155 19.92 -0.58 -16.04
N TYR A 156 19.40 -1.55 -15.28
CA TYR A 156 18.24 -1.36 -14.42
C TYR A 156 18.57 -0.44 -13.21
N PRO A 157 17.58 0.32 -12.70
CA PRO A 157 17.81 1.41 -11.76
C PRO A 157 18.33 0.90 -10.41
N ALA A 158 19.24 1.67 -9.84
CA ALA A 158 19.85 1.42 -8.52
C ALA A 158 18.86 1.55 -7.34
N ARG A 159 17.60 1.93 -7.58
CA ARG A 159 16.62 2.21 -6.52
C ARG A 159 15.22 1.77 -6.91
N VAL A 160 14.59 0.98 -6.03
CA VAL A 160 13.17 0.65 -6.05
C VAL A 160 12.41 1.75 -5.30
N ILE A 161 11.31 2.27 -5.85
CA ILE A 161 10.46 3.24 -5.15
C ILE A 161 9.18 2.52 -4.75
N LEU A 162 8.95 2.40 -3.44
CA LEU A 162 7.82 1.69 -2.86
C LEU A 162 6.91 2.66 -2.10
N PRO A 163 5.63 2.31 -1.87
CA PRO A 163 4.85 2.96 -0.83
C PRO A 163 5.57 2.80 0.52
N GLU A 164 5.77 3.92 1.23
CA GLU A 164 6.60 3.99 2.45
C GLU A 164 6.19 2.96 3.53
N LEU A 165 4.89 2.68 3.68
CA LEU A 165 4.44 1.67 4.63
C LEU A 165 4.89 0.24 4.23
N VAL A 166 4.97 -0.06 2.93
CA VAL A 166 5.46 -1.35 2.42
C VAL A 166 6.98 -1.41 2.49
N GLU A 167 7.68 -0.35 2.10
CA GLU A 167 9.13 -0.22 2.25
C GLU A 167 9.53 -0.54 3.70
N CYS A 168 8.86 0.12 4.64
CA CYS A 168 9.12 -0.09 6.04
C CYS A 168 8.73 -1.48 6.56
N GLN A 169 7.65 -2.07 6.04
CA GLN A 169 7.29 -3.46 6.37
C GLN A 169 8.36 -4.44 5.89
N LEU A 170 8.98 -4.19 4.74
CA LEU A 170 10.06 -5.02 4.18
C LEU A 170 11.38 -4.85 4.95
N GLU A 171 11.76 -3.62 5.30
CA GLU A 171 13.05 -3.31 5.93
C GLU A 171 13.08 -3.63 7.42
N SER A 172 11.98 -3.40 8.14
CA SER A 172 11.98 -3.45 9.60
C SER A 172 12.05 -4.87 10.18
N GLY A 173 11.76 -5.90 9.37
CA GLY A 173 11.68 -7.30 9.80
C GLY A 173 10.50 -7.59 10.75
N ALA A 174 9.51 -6.71 10.81
CA ALA A 174 8.33 -6.90 11.63
C ALA A 174 7.51 -8.12 11.15
N SER A 175 7.19 -9.02 12.09
CA SER A 175 6.39 -10.23 11.89
C SER A 175 4.89 -9.98 11.97
N TYR A 176 4.49 -8.73 12.20
CA TYR A 176 3.13 -8.25 12.31
C TYR A 176 2.92 -7.10 11.29
N PRO A 177 1.66 -6.80 10.90
CA PRO A 177 1.38 -5.68 10.02
C PRO A 177 1.66 -4.37 10.75
N LEU A 178 2.46 -3.48 10.14
CA LEU A 178 2.81 -2.20 10.78
C LEU A 178 1.58 -1.37 11.17
N SER A 179 0.45 -1.53 10.47
CA SER A 179 -0.83 -0.91 10.84
C SER A 179 -1.25 -1.17 12.29
N TYR A 180 -0.82 -2.28 12.90
CA TYR A 180 -1.13 -2.62 14.30
C TYR A 180 -0.41 -1.76 15.33
N LEU A 181 0.52 -0.91 14.90
CA LEU A 181 1.14 0.11 15.74
C LEU A 181 0.24 1.32 16.00
N ILE A 182 -0.96 1.41 15.39
CA ILE A 182 -1.94 2.48 15.67
C ILE A 182 -2.81 2.07 16.89
N PRO A 183 -2.62 2.67 18.08
CA PRO A 183 -3.22 2.16 19.30
C PRO A 183 -4.66 2.64 19.55
N TYR A 184 -5.07 3.75 18.94
CA TYR A 184 -6.21 4.54 19.41
C TYR A 184 -7.55 4.22 18.74
N ASN A 185 -7.56 3.59 17.57
CA ASN A 185 -8.78 3.40 16.79
C ASN A 185 -8.71 2.18 15.85
N ASP A 186 -9.61 1.22 16.05
CA ASP A 186 -9.73 -0.02 15.27
C ASP A 186 -10.07 0.25 13.80
N THR A 187 -10.88 1.27 13.51
CA THR A 187 -11.20 1.68 12.13
C THR A 187 -9.98 2.26 11.42
N ALA A 188 -9.17 3.07 12.12
CA ALA A 188 -7.93 3.60 11.58
C ALA A 188 -6.91 2.47 11.30
N ARG A 189 -6.78 1.52 12.24
CA ARG A 189 -5.98 0.29 12.05
C ARG A 189 -6.44 -0.51 10.84
N LYS A 190 -7.75 -0.77 10.75
CA LYS A 190 -8.35 -1.53 9.66
C LYS A 190 -8.09 -0.89 8.30
N ARG A 191 -8.32 0.43 8.15
CA ARG A 191 -8.04 1.14 6.88
C ARG A 191 -6.57 1.08 6.49
N SER A 192 -5.67 1.25 7.46
CA SER A 192 -4.22 1.15 7.24
C SER A 192 -3.82 -0.29 6.83
N LEU A 193 -4.41 -1.30 7.47
CA LEU A 193 -4.20 -2.72 7.14
C LEU A 193 -4.70 -3.06 5.74
N GLU A 194 -5.91 -2.62 5.37
CA GLU A 194 -6.50 -2.84 4.05
C GLU A 194 -5.58 -2.27 2.96
N GLN A 195 -5.05 -1.06 3.16
CA GLN A 195 -4.13 -0.44 2.21
C GLN A 195 -2.77 -1.17 2.13
N LEU A 196 -2.19 -1.53 3.27
CA LEU A 196 -0.93 -2.27 3.34
C LEU A 196 -1.04 -3.62 2.63
N THR A 197 -2.08 -4.39 2.95
CA THR A 197 -2.31 -5.72 2.37
C THR A 197 -2.62 -5.66 0.88
N LYS A 198 -3.37 -4.65 0.42
CA LYS A 198 -3.58 -4.35 -1.01
C LYS A 198 -2.25 -4.13 -1.71
N TRP A 199 -1.41 -3.22 -1.20
CA TRP A 199 -0.13 -2.90 -1.83
C TRP A 199 0.82 -4.11 -1.85
N VAL A 200 0.94 -4.86 -0.74
CA VAL A 200 1.76 -6.08 -0.71
C VAL A 200 1.33 -7.07 -1.80
N HIS A 201 0.01 -7.30 -1.95
CA HIS A 201 -0.49 -8.23 -2.98
C HIS A 201 -0.20 -7.75 -4.40
N GLN A 202 -0.44 -6.47 -4.69
CA GLN A 202 -0.21 -5.91 -6.03
C GLN A 202 1.26 -5.90 -6.43
N LEU A 203 2.13 -5.45 -5.52
CA LEU A 203 3.58 -5.45 -5.74
C LEU A 203 4.08 -6.87 -5.98
N TRP A 204 3.57 -7.84 -5.20
CA TRP A 204 3.93 -9.25 -5.36
C TRP A 204 3.49 -9.82 -6.72
N VAL A 205 2.27 -9.51 -7.18
CA VAL A 205 1.79 -9.87 -8.52
C VAL A 205 2.68 -9.26 -9.61
N ILE A 206 3.03 -7.98 -9.50
CA ILE A 206 3.89 -7.30 -10.49
C ILE A 206 5.31 -7.88 -10.49
N ALA A 207 5.88 -8.20 -9.32
CA ALA A 207 7.17 -8.87 -9.24
C ALA A 207 7.13 -10.24 -9.96
N GLY A 208 6.05 -11.00 -9.80
CA GLY A 208 5.80 -12.22 -10.56
C GLY A 208 5.77 -11.97 -12.08
N ILE A 209 5.04 -10.95 -12.53
CA ILE A 209 4.96 -10.57 -13.95
C ILE A 209 6.36 -10.21 -14.47
N ALA A 210 7.11 -9.38 -13.76
CA ALA A 210 8.45 -8.96 -14.17
C ALA A 210 9.42 -10.17 -14.29
N ARG A 211 9.40 -11.09 -13.31
CA ARG A 211 10.19 -12.33 -13.37
C ARG A 211 9.79 -13.21 -14.56
N GLU A 212 8.50 -13.35 -14.84
CA GLU A 212 8.03 -14.15 -15.98
C GLU A 212 8.42 -13.53 -17.32
N LEU A 213 8.26 -12.21 -17.46
CA LEU A 213 8.69 -11.49 -18.66
C LEU A 213 10.20 -11.62 -18.90
N ARG A 214 11.01 -11.57 -17.84
CA ARG A 214 12.44 -11.84 -17.93
C ARG A 214 12.70 -13.29 -18.34
N ARG A 215 12.04 -14.27 -17.71
CA ARG A 215 12.19 -15.70 -18.05
C ARG A 215 11.86 -15.99 -19.51
N ARG A 216 10.90 -15.26 -20.09
CA ARG A 216 10.53 -15.33 -21.51
C ARG A 216 11.41 -14.49 -22.44
N ASN A 217 12.45 -13.82 -21.93
CA ASN A 217 13.28 -12.85 -22.67
C ASN A 217 12.47 -11.73 -23.36
N LYS A 218 11.33 -11.35 -22.77
CA LYS A 218 10.48 -10.25 -23.25
C LYS A 218 10.80 -8.93 -22.56
N LEU A 219 11.29 -8.97 -21.32
CA LEU A 219 11.55 -7.76 -20.51
C LEU A 219 12.63 -6.89 -21.16
N GLN A 220 12.32 -5.62 -21.41
CA GLN A 220 13.25 -4.63 -21.98
C GLN A 220 13.78 -3.73 -20.87
N ASN A 221 12.90 -2.94 -20.26
CA ASN A 221 13.26 -2.04 -19.16
C ASN A 221 12.48 -2.38 -17.89
N LEU A 222 13.06 -2.05 -16.74
CA LEU A 222 12.46 -2.23 -15.43
C LEU A 222 12.75 -0.97 -14.62
N TYR A 223 11.74 -0.19 -14.26
CA TYR A 223 11.89 1.09 -13.56
C TYR A 223 11.51 1.01 -12.07
N LEU A 224 10.61 0.08 -11.69
CA LEU A 224 10.21 -0.24 -10.31
C LEU A 224 9.78 0.97 -9.48
N ASN A 225 9.06 1.89 -10.12
CA ASN A 225 8.40 2.98 -9.43
C ASN A 225 6.95 2.60 -9.13
N PHE A 226 6.70 2.15 -7.90
CA PHE A 226 5.37 1.83 -7.38
C PHE A 226 4.68 3.05 -6.76
N GLY A 227 4.92 4.24 -7.31
CA GLY A 227 4.14 5.42 -7.01
C GLY A 227 2.88 5.47 -7.88
N GLN A 228 1.72 5.70 -7.26
CA GLN A 228 0.53 6.09 -8.01
C GLN A 228 0.87 7.33 -8.86
N THR A 229 0.34 7.43 -10.08
CA THR A 229 0.57 8.58 -10.98
C THR A 229 2.02 8.77 -11.44
N SER A 230 2.83 7.70 -11.41
CA SER A 230 4.22 7.72 -11.89
C SER A 230 4.37 8.35 -13.28
N TYR A 231 5.54 8.91 -13.57
CA TYR A 231 5.90 9.42 -14.91
C TYR A 231 6.26 8.31 -15.90
N TYR A 232 6.59 7.13 -15.37
CA TYR A 232 7.11 6.00 -16.12
C TYR A 232 6.40 4.73 -15.70
N PRO A 233 6.24 3.76 -16.61
CA PRO A 233 5.74 2.44 -16.26
C PRO A 233 6.68 1.76 -15.27
N VAL A 234 6.19 0.75 -14.57
CA VAL A 234 7.03 -0.12 -13.73
C VAL A 234 8.00 -0.92 -14.58
N ALA A 235 7.58 -1.34 -15.78
CA ALA A 235 8.41 -2.09 -16.71
C ALA A 235 7.99 -1.85 -18.17
N SER A 236 8.89 -2.10 -19.12
CA SER A 236 8.55 -2.25 -20.53
C SER A 236 9.04 -3.58 -21.08
N PHE A 237 8.32 -4.13 -22.05
CA PHE A 237 8.58 -5.48 -22.56
C PHE A 237 8.02 -5.67 -23.97
N THR A 238 8.57 -6.61 -24.72
CA THR A 238 8.08 -6.98 -26.05
C THR A 238 6.80 -7.81 -25.94
N CYS A 239 5.73 -7.33 -26.56
CA CYS A 239 4.45 -8.01 -26.74
C CYS A 239 4.25 -8.36 -28.23
N ARG A 240 3.15 -9.04 -28.59
CA ARG A 240 2.92 -9.52 -29.97
C ARG A 240 2.99 -8.42 -31.04
N ASP A 241 2.52 -7.23 -30.72
CA ASP A 241 2.39 -6.11 -31.67
C ASP A 241 3.49 -5.04 -31.52
N GLY A 242 4.57 -5.34 -30.79
CA GLY A 242 5.67 -4.39 -30.56
C GLY A 242 6.02 -4.22 -29.10
N LEU A 243 6.28 -2.98 -28.68
CA LEU A 243 6.70 -2.67 -27.32
C LEU A 243 5.47 -2.36 -26.46
N CYS A 244 5.41 -2.95 -25.27
CA CYS A 244 4.37 -2.73 -24.28
C CYS A 244 4.95 -2.18 -22.98
N SER A 245 4.10 -1.54 -22.17
CA SER A 245 4.43 -1.00 -20.86
C SER A 245 3.50 -1.57 -19.78
N LEU A 246 4.04 -1.78 -18.58
CA LEU A 246 3.33 -2.26 -17.39
C LEU A 246 3.25 -1.16 -16.35
N TRP A 247 2.04 -0.76 -15.98
CA TRP A 247 1.77 0.35 -15.05
C TRP A 247 1.16 -0.15 -13.75
N TYR A 248 1.66 0.36 -12.62
CA TYR A 248 1.13 0.14 -11.28
C TYR A 248 0.22 1.29 -10.85
N GLU A 249 -0.93 0.98 -10.27
CA GLU A 249 -2.01 1.92 -9.92
C GLU A 249 -2.14 3.01 -10.98
N PHE A 250 -2.32 2.55 -12.23
CA PHE A 250 -2.37 3.42 -13.40
C PHE A 250 -3.47 4.45 -13.21
N ASP A 251 -3.16 5.73 -13.42
CA ASP A 251 -4.11 6.81 -13.20
C ASP A 251 -4.25 7.65 -14.46
N ALA A 252 -5.33 7.42 -15.18
CA ALA A 252 -5.71 8.21 -16.34
C ALA A 252 -6.62 9.39 -15.97
N THR A 253 -6.71 9.78 -14.70
CA THR A 253 -7.52 10.94 -14.30
C THR A 253 -6.80 12.22 -14.73
N PRO A 254 -7.45 13.13 -15.49
CA PRO A 254 -6.75 14.28 -16.09
C PRO A 254 -5.94 15.14 -15.11
N HIS A 255 -6.45 15.36 -13.90
CA HIS A 255 -5.81 16.22 -12.90
C HIS A 255 -4.63 15.57 -12.15
N THR A 256 -4.49 14.25 -12.21
CA THR A 256 -3.51 13.51 -11.41
C THR A 256 -2.61 12.61 -12.25
N MET A 257 -3.01 12.25 -13.46
CA MET A 257 -2.19 11.51 -14.42
C MET A 257 -0.82 12.16 -14.57
N CYS A 258 0.25 11.36 -14.48
CA CYS A 258 1.63 11.85 -14.59
C CYS A 258 1.93 12.98 -13.59
N LYS A 259 1.53 12.81 -12.32
CA LYS A 259 1.58 13.84 -11.27
C LYS A 259 0.94 15.18 -11.66
N GLY A 260 -0.11 15.13 -12.49
CA GLY A 260 -0.83 16.31 -12.96
C GLY A 260 -0.14 17.05 -14.11
N MET A 261 0.79 16.40 -14.82
CA MET A 261 1.50 17.01 -15.96
C MET A 261 0.56 17.58 -17.03
N LEU A 262 -0.59 16.93 -17.29
CA LEU A 262 -1.62 17.44 -18.21
C LEU A 262 -2.22 18.80 -17.79
N TRP A 263 -2.03 19.18 -16.53
CA TRP A 263 -2.50 20.45 -15.96
C TRP A 263 -1.39 21.49 -15.78
N GLN A 264 -0.12 21.08 -15.79
CA GLN A 264 1.03 21.95 -15.51
C GLN A 264 1.64 22.57 -16.77
N GLU A 265 1.33 22.07 -17.96
CA GLU A 265 1.74 22.68 -19.22
C GLU A 265 0.83 23.87 -19.59
N GLY A 266 1.20 25.02 -19.01
CA GLY A 266 0.87 26.39 -19.38
C GLY A 266 -0.31 26.63 -20.34
N LEU A 267 -1.38 27.20 -19.77
CA LEU A 267 -2.42 28.03 -20.44
C LEU A 267 -3.44 27.33 -21.34
N SER A 268 -3.31 26.03 -21.62
CA SER A 268 -4.38 25.25 -22.23
C SER A 268 -5.10 24.42 -21.17
N LEU A 269 -6.31 24.82 -20.78
CA LEU A 269 -7.24 24.00 -20.00
C LEU A 269 -7.74 22.76 -20.78
N ALA A 270 -7.23 22.52 -21.99
CA ALA A 270 -7.71 21.46 -22.86
C ALA A 270 -7.00 20.14 -22.55
N VAL A 271 -7.83 19.11 -22.40
CA VAL A 271 -7.41 17.71 -22.45
C VAL A 271 -6.70 17.46 -23.79
N PRO A 272 -5.61 16.68 -23.86
CA PRO A 272 -5.04 16.30 -25.14
C PRO A 272 -6.11 15.68 -26.04
N PRO A 273 -6.24 16.10 -27.31
CA PRO A 273 -7.32 15.62 -28.19
C PRO A 273 -7.42 14.08 -28.26
N ALA A 274 -6.28 13.38 -28.20
CA ALA A 274 -6.23 11.92 -28.20
C ALA A 274 -6.86 11.25 -26.96
N LEU A 275 -7.09 12.01 -25.87
CA LEU A 275 -7.68 11.54 -24.61
C LEU A 275 -9.11 12.04 -24.39
N GLU A 276 -9.63 12.95 -25.23
CA GLU A 276 -10.99 13.47 -25.10
C GLU A 276 -12.02 12.35 -25.13
N GLU A 277 -11.92 11.45 -26.12
CA GLU A 277 -12.84 10.33 -26.28
C GLU A 277 -12.81 9.40 -25.06
N LEU A 278 -11.63 9.15 -24.48
CA LEU A 278 -11.50 8.34 -23.27
C LEU A 278 -12.28 8.96 -22.10
N TYR A 279 -12.19 10.27 -21.91
CA TYR A 279 -12.84 10.96 -20.80
C TYR A 279 -14.35 11.14 -21.02
N GLU A 280 -14.78 11.36 -22.26
CA GLU A 280 -16.20 11.33 -22.63
C GLU A 280 -16.82 9.96 -22.32
N ARG A 281 -16.17 8.87 -22.76
CA ARG A 281 -16.59 7.51 -22.41
C ARG A 281 -16.61 7.30 -20.91
N ALA A 282 -15.57 7.72 -20.19
CA ALA A 282 -15.48 7.56 -18.74
C ALA A 282 -16.61 8.28 -17.99
N ASN A 283 -16.96 9.49 -18.42
CA ASN A 283 -18.06 10.26 -17.84
C ASN A 283 -19.42 9.63 -18.16
N ALA A 284 -19.64 9.20 -19.40
CA ALA A 284 -20.88 8.53 -19.81
C ALA A 284 -21.09 7.22 -19.02
N VAL A 285 -20.05 6.40 -18.89
CA VAL A 285 -20.07 5.15 -18.11
C VAL A 285 -20.32 5.43 -16.63
N LYS A 286 -19.64 6.44 -16.04
CA LYS A 286 -19.85 6.84 -14.65
C LYS A 286 -21.31 7.19 -14.38
N GLN A 287 -21.92 8.01 -15.23
CA GLN A 287 -23.32 8.42 -15.09
C GLN A 287 -24.27 7.22 -15.24
N ARG A 288 -24.10 6.42 -16.30
CA ARG A 288 -24.96 5.28 -16.61
C ARG A 288 -24.93 4.18 -15.54
N LEU A 289 -23.76 3.91 -14.94
CA LEU A 289 -23.60 2.88 -13.91
C LEU A 289 -23.77 3.41 -12.47
N GLY A 290 -23.96 4.72 -12.30
CA GLY A 290 -24.10 5.38 -11.00
C GLY A 290 -22.85 5.27 -10.13
N LEU A 291 -21.66 5.40 -10.74
CA LEU A 291 -20.39 5.27 -10.03
C LEU A 291 -20.05 6.55 -9.24
N GLN A 292 -19.62 6.38 -7.99
CA GLN A 292 -19.16 7.49 -7.16
C GLN A 292 -17.88 8.13 -7.72
N ARG A 293 -16.98 7.31 -8.26
CA ARG A 293 -15.68 7.73 -8.82
C ARG A 293 -15.60 7.39 -10.29
N THR A 294 -14.88 8.23 -11.04
CA THR A 294 -14.63 7.97 -12.46
C THR A 294 -13.69 6.76 -12.60
N PRO A 295 -14.02 5.76 -13.43
CA PRO A 295 -13.30 4.49 -13.53
C PRO A 295 -12.03 4.62 -14.38
N LEU A 296 -11.08 5.45 -13.93
CA LEU A 296 -9.82 5.75 -14.63
C LEU A 296 -8.57 5.24 -13.90
N ARG A 297 -8.76 4.40 -12.88
CA ARG A 297 -7.68 3.97 -11.97
C ARG A 297 -7.58 2.45 -11.77
N PRO A 298 -7.36 1.66 -12.83
CA PRO A 298 -7.13 0.23 -12.67
C PRO A 298 -5.87 -0.02 -11.82
N ASP A 299 -5.88 -1.12 -11.06
CA ASP A 299 -4.74 -1.48 -10.20
C ASP A 299 -3.46 -1.75 -11.01
N ILE A 300 -3.59 -2.45 -12.14
CA ILE A 300 -2.49 -2.72 -13.06
C ILE A 300 -3.02 -2.54 -14.49
N ALA A 301 -2.28 -1.81 -15.33
CA ALA A 301 -2.58 -1.66 -16.75
C ALA A 301 -1.38 -2.08 -17.59
N ILE A 302 -1.64 -2.79 -18.68
CA ILE A 302 -0.66 -3.09 -19.73
C ILE A 302 -1.09 -2.32 -20.98
N LEU A 303 -0.19 -1.49 -21.50
CA LEU A 303 -0.44 -0.66 -22.68
C LEU A 303 0.45 -1.11 -23.83
N ALA A 304 -0.04 -0.97 -25.06
CA ALA A 304 0.84 -0.96 -26.24
C ALA A 304 1.47 0.42 -26.35
N GLY A 305 2.81 0.51 -26.32
CA GLY A 305 3.54 1.76 -26.15
C GLY A 305 3.37 2.35 -24.76
N GLY A 306 3.31 3.68 -24.65
CA GLY A 306 3.07 4.39 -23.40
C GLY A 306 4.24 4.23 -22.43
N LEU A 307 5.47 4.42 -22.91
CA LEU A 307 6.70 4.28 -22.12
C LEU A 307 7.01 5.53 -21.30
N SER A 308 6.33 6.62 -21.61
CA SER A 308 6.46 7.90 -20.94
C SER A 308 5.14 8.64 -20.95
N CYS A 309 5.05 9.64 -20.11
CA CYS A 309 3.90 10.53 -20.06
C CYS A 309 3.70 11.37 -21.33
N GLU A 310 4.76 11.66 -22.10
CA GLU A 310 4.63 12.30 -23.41
C GLU A 310 3.92 11.39 -24.41
N GLU A 311 4.30 10.10 -24.47
CA GLU A 311 3.60 9.14 -25.31
C GLU A 311 2.14 8.96 -24.89
N LEU A 312 1.84 8.99 -23.59
CA LEU A 312 0.46 8.86 -23.13
C LEU A 312 -0.44 10.05 -23.56
N LYS A 313 0.13 11.26 -23.74
CA LYS A 313 -0.61 12.42 -24.26
C LYS A 313 -1.05 12.22 -25.71
N GLU A 314 -0.29 11.45 -26.49
CA GLU A 314 -0.59 11.13 -27.89
C GLU A 314 -1.69 10.06 -28.02
N GLY A 315 -2.13 9.50 -26.89
CA GLY A 315 -3.11 8.42 -26.82
C GLY A 315 -2.47 7.06 -26.57
N PHE A 316 -3.27 6.11 -26.09
CA PHE A 316 -2.77 4.78 -25.78
C PHE A 316 -3.84 3.71 -26.01
N ARG A 317 -3.39 2.51 -26.39
CA ARG A 317 -4.22 1.31 -26.47
C ARG A 317 -3.95 0.42 -25.27
N VAL A 318 -4.99 0.08 -24.52
CA VAL A 318 -4.89 -0.83 -23.39
C VAL A 318 -4.93 -2.28 -23.88
N LYS A 319 -3.87 -3.04 -23.61
CA LYS A 319 -3.82 -4.48 -23.88
C LYS A 319 -4.56 -5.26 -22.80
N ALA A 320 -4.24 -4.99 -21.54
CA ALA A 320 -4.91 -5.65 -20.43
C ALA A 320 -5.06 -4.74 -19.22
N ILE A 321 -6.09 -5.04 -18.44
CA ILE A 321 -6.30 -4.52 -17.09
C ILE A 321 -6.32 -5.71 -16.14
N VAL A 322 -5.53 -5.62 -15.07
CA VAL A 322 -5.58 -6.57 -13.97
C VAL A 322 -6.03 -5.84 -12.71
N GLU A 323 -7.17 -6.26 -12.15
CA GLU A 323 -7.70 -5.76 -10.90
C GLU A 323 -7.41 -6.78 -9.79
N CYS A 324 -6.71 -6.36 -8.74
CA CYS A 324 -6.25 -7.25 -7.68
C CYS A 324 -7.19 -7.19 -6.47
N LYS A 325 -7.66 -8.34 -5.98
CA LYS A 325 -8.47 -8.42 -4.76
C LYS A 325 -7.85 -9.40 -3.77
N ASN A 326 -7.45 -8.92 -2.60
CA ASN A 326 -6.79 -9.71 -1.56
C ASN A 326 -7.71 -10.10 -0.39
N GLU A 327 -8.86 -9.45 -0.25
CA GLU A 327 -9.84 -9.70 0.79
C GLU A 327 -10.81 -10.85 0.45
N ASP A 328 -11.62 -11.28 1.43
CA ASP A 328 -12.71 -12.23 1.23
C ASP A 328 -13.72 -11.73 0.21
N PHE A 329 -14.26 -12.65 -0.59
CA PHE A 329 -15.18 -12.39 -1.68
C PHE A 329 -16.37 -11.49 -1.27
N GLU A 330 -16.91 -11.71 -0.08
CA GLU A 330 -18.05 -10.99 0.47
C GLU A 330 -17.76 -9.49 0.67
N ARG A 331 -16.49 -9.09 0.82
CA ARG A 331 -16.10 -7.68 1.05
C ARG A 331 -16.12 -6.83 -0.22
N TRP A 332 -15.81 -7.41 -1.38
CA TRP A 332 -15.64 -6.66 -2.63
C TRP A 332 -16.60 -7.05 -3.75
N SER A 333 -17.27 -8.20 -3.65
CA SER A 333 -18.15 -8.74 -4.71
C SER A 333 -19.27 -7.81 -5.16
N ARG A 334 -19.79 -6.96 -4.27
CA ARG A 334 -20.91 -6.05 -4.57
C ARG A 334 -20.56 -4.96 -5.58
N ASP A 335 -19.33 -4.47 -5.54
CA ASP A 335 -18.90 -3.30 -6.32
C ASP A 335 -18.00 -3.67 -7.51
N VAL A 336 -17.30 -4.81 -7.42
CA VAL A 336 -16.31 -5.23 -8.41
C VAL A 336 -16.90 -5.42 -9.81
N GLU A 337 -18.13 -5.90 -9.92
CA GLU A 337 -18.75 -6.15 -11.22
C GLU A 337 -18.93 -4.83 -11.99
N LYS A 338 -19.45 -3.80 -11.31
CA LYS A 338 -19.58 -2.46 -11.88
C LYS A 338 -18.22 -1.87 -12.21
N GLN A 339 -17.23 -2.05 -11.34
CA GLN A 339 -15.87 -1.57 -11.55
C GLN A 339 -15.23 -2.18 -12.81
N LEU A 340 -15.26 -3.51 -12.94
CA LEU A 340 -14.66 -4.24 -14.06
C LEU A 340 -15.36 -3.96 -15.39
N ILE A 341 -16.70 -3.91 -15.39
CA ILE A 341 -17.47 -3.53 -16.57
C ILE A 341 -17.13 -2.11 -16.99
N ALA A 342 -17.03 -1.19 -16.03
CA ALA A 342 -16.67 0.18 -16.32
C ALA A 342 -15.28 0.28 -16.96
N TYR A 343 -14.28 -0.43 -16.45
CA TYR A 343 -12.97 -0.50 -17.08
C TYR A 343 -13.02 -1.07 -18.49
N LYS A 344 -13.80 -2.14 -18.70
CA LYS A 344 -13.98 -2.73 -20.02
C LYS A 344 -14.55 -1.73 -21.03
N GLU A 345 -15.56 -0.96 -20.64
CA GLU A 345 -16.22 -0.01 -21.53
C GLU A 345 -15.38 1.25 -21.79
N VAL A 346 -14.65 1.74 -20.78
CA VAL A 346 -13.88 2.98 -20.88
C VAL A 346 -12.58 2.76 -21.65
N PHE A 347 -11.81 1.75 -21.24
CA PHE A 347 -10.48 1.48 -21.79
C PHE A 347 -10.49 0.54 -22.99
N GLN A 348 -11.59 -0.19 -23.21
CA GLN A 348 -11.75 -1.17 -24.29
C GLN A 348 -10.54 -2.11 -24.43
N PRO A 349 -10.06 -2.73 -23.32
CA PRO A 349 -8.86 -3.55 -23.37
C PRO A 349 -9.11 -4.89 -24.08
N GLU A 350 -8.04 -5.50 -24.59
CA GLU A 350 -8.10 -6.86 -25.17
C GLU A 350 -8.43 -7.92 -24.11
N ALA A 351 -8.00 -7.69 -22.86
CA ALA A 351 -8.33 -8.53 -21.72
C ALA A 351 -8.62 -7.72 -20.44
N VAL A 352 -9.60 -8.17 -19.66
CA VAL A 352 -9.80 -7.73 -18.28
C VAL A 352 -9.67 -8.95 -17.38
N VAL A 353 -8.77 -8.88 -16.40
CA VAL A 353 -8.48 -9.97 -15.47
C VAL A 353 -8.80 -9.51 -14.05
N LEU A 354 -9.64 -10.28 -13.35
CA LEU A 354 -9.80 -10.19 -11.90
C LEU A 354 -8.84 -11.20 -11.27
N ALA A 355 -7.81 -10.71 -10.59
CA ALA A 355 -6.82 -11.51 -9.88
C ALA A 355 -7.10 -11.51 -8.38
N SER A 356 -7.74 -12.58 -7.87
CA SER A 356 -8.08 -12.70 -6.45
C SER A 356 -7.09 -13.57 -5.69
N ALA A 357 -6.59 -13.09 -4.54
CA ALA A 357 -5.73 -13.88 -3.66
C ALA A 357 -6.48 -15.06 -3.03
N LYS A 358 -7.80 -14.92 -2.84
CA LYS A 358 -8.68 -15.92 -2.22
C LYS A 358 -9.56 -16.57 -3.29
N THR A 359 -10.29 -17.62 -2.91
CA THR A 359 -11.18 -18.34 -3.81
C THR A 359 -12.40 -17.50 -4.19
N VAL A 360 -12.85 -17.60 -5.45
CA VAL A 360 -14.05 -16.91 -5.95
C VAL A 360 -15.12 -17.96 -6.29
N PRO A 361 -16.40 -17.77 -5.87
CA PRO A 361 -17.47 -18.72 -6.18
C PRO A 361 -17.64 -18.97 -7.69
N GLY A 362 -17.84 -20.24 -8.06
CA GLY A 362 -17.93 -20.66 -9.47
C GLY A 362 -19.06 -19.97 -10.26
N SER A 363 -20.20 -19.71 -9.61
CA SER A 363 -21.31 -18.96 -10.21
C SER A 363 -20.92 -17.51 -10.56
N PHE A 364 -20.13 -16.87 -9.70
CA PHE A 364 -19.63 -15.52 -9.94
C PHE A 364 -18.58 -15.49 -11.04
N LYS A 365 -17.65 -16.48 -11.06
CA LYS A 365 -16.69 -16.65 -12.15
C LYS A 365 -17.40 -16.80 -13.50
N LEU A 366 -18.45 -17.63 -13.57
CA LEU A 366 -19.24 -17.82 -14.78
C LEU A 366 -19.91 -16.52 -15.23
N SER A 367 -20.55 -15.79 -14.31
CA SER A 367 -21.17 -14.49 -14.58
C SER A 367 -20.17 -13.50 -15.21
N LEU A 368 -19.01 -13.32 -14.59
CA LEU A 368 -17.96 -12.43 -15.10
C LEU A 368 -17.41 -12.90 -16.46
N ARG A 369 -17.25 -14.21 -16.65
CA ARG A 369 -16.80 -14.79 -17.93
C ARG A 369 -17.76 -14.50 -19.07
N THR A 370 -19.07 -14.59 -18.85
CA THR A 370 -20.08 -14.22 -19.88
C THR A 370 -20.00 -12.76 -20.28
N ARG A 371 -19.38 -11.91 -19.44
CA ARG A 371 -19.13 -10.49 -19.71
C ARG A 371 -17.71 -10.23 -20.21
N GLY A 372 -16.96 -11.27 -20.55
CA GLY A 372 -15.60 -11.17 -21.10
C GLY A 372 -14.55 -10.75 -20.07
N VAL A 373 -14.77 -11.04 -18.79
CA VAL A 373 -13.75 -10.90 -17.74
C VAL A 373 -13.18 -12.27 -17.41
N ILE A 374 -11.85 -12.36 -17.36
CA ILE A 374 -11.13 -13.55 -16.92
C ILE A 374 -10.97 -13.48 -15.41
N VAL A 375 -11.37 -14.54 -14.69
CA VAL A 375 -11.23 -14.58 -13.22
C VAL A 375 -10.19 -15.61 -12.86
N VAL A 376 -9.10 -15.13 -12.27
CA VAL A 376 -8.01 -15.96 -11.74
C VAL A 376 -8.04 -15.81 -10.22
N ASP A 377 -8.30 -16.89 -9.50
CA ASP A 377 -8.38 -16.89 -8.05
C ASP A 377 -7.24 -17.70 -7.42
N ASN A 378 -7.09 -17.66 -6.10
CA ASN A 378 -5.94 -18.25 -5.42
C ASN A 378 -4.58 -17.71 -5.93
N VAL A 379 -4.54 -16.42 -6.30
CA VAL A 379 -3.32 -15.66 -6.65
C VAL A 379 -2.57 -15.32 -5.36
N ARG A 380 -1.97 -16.33 -4.75
CA ARG A 380 -1.27 -16.26 -3.46
C ARG A 380 -0.11 -17.27 -3.39
N PRO A 381 0.84 -17.10 -2.46
CA PRO A 381 1.86 -18.12 -2.18
C PRO A 381 1.24 -19.51 -1.96
N GLY A 382 1.82 -20.52 -2.62
CA GLY A 382 1.32 -21.90 -2.61
C GLY A 382 0.03 -22.14 -3.39
N GLY A 383 -0.61 -21.10 -3.95
CA GLY A 383 -1.76 -21.21 -4.84
C GLY A 383 -1.35 -21.36 -6.32
N GLY A 384 -2.24 -21.92 -7.14
CA GLY A 384 -2.03 -22.06 -8.59
C GLY A 384 -2.36 -20.81 -9.41
N GLY A 385 -3.06 -19.83 -8.82
CA GLY A 385 -3.58 -18.67 -9.55
C GLY A 385 -2.51 -17.75 -10.11
N LEU A 386 -1.37 -17.59 -9.43
CA LEU A 386 -0.29 -16.75 -9.96
C LEU A 386 0.21 -17.31 -11.30
N SER A 387 0.47 -18.61 -11.41
CA SER A 387 0.94 -19.23 -12.65
C SER A 387 -0.04 -19.05 -13.81
N GLU A 388 -1.35 -19.19 -13.55
CA GLU A 388 -2.40 -18.94 -14.54
C GLU A 388 -2.40 -17.48 -15.00
N LEU A 389 -2.33 -16.52 -14.05
CA LEU A 389 -2.23 -15.11 -14.37
C LEU A 389 -1.00 -14.80 -15.24
N LEU A 390 0.16 -15.33 -14.87
CA LEU A 390 1.42 -15.13 -15.58
C LEU A 390 1.38 -15.72 -16.99
N GLN A 391 0.67 -16.82 -17.21
CA GLN A 391 0.45 -17.37 -18.54
C GLN A 391 -0.38 -16.40 -19.39
N ILE A 392 -1.51 -15.93 -18.88
CA ILE A 392 -2.39 -14.97 -19.57
C ILE A 392 -1.61 -13.72 -19.97
N ILE A 393 -0.88 -13.12 -19.02
CA ILE A 393 -0.10 -11.90 -19.27
C ILE A 393 1.06 -12.15 -20.22
N GLY A 394 1.75 -13.28 -20.08
CA GLY A 394 2.87 -13.64 -20.95
C GLY A 394 2.48 -13.93 -22.40
N ASP A 395 1.20 -14.19 -22.67
CA ASP A 395 0.66 -14.45 -24.00
C ASP A 395 0.13 -13.19 -24.69
N ILE A 396 0.03 -12.06 -23.97
CA ILE A 396 -0.13 -10.72 -24.54
C ILE A 396 1.19 -10.33 -25.23
#